data_AF-A0A2V7XRS8-F1
#
_entry.id   AF-A0A2V7XRS8-F1
#
_cell.length_a   1.000
_cell.length_b   1.000
_cell.length_c   1.000
_cell.angle_alpha   90.00
_cell.angle_beta   90.00
_cell.angle_gamma   90.00
#
_symmetry.space_group_name_H-M   'P 1'
#
loop_
_entity.id
_entity.type
_entity.pdbx_description
1 polymer ?
#
loop_
_entity_poly.entity_id
_entity_poly.type
_entity_poly.pdbx_seq_one_letter_code
_entity_poly.pdbx_strand_id
1 'polypeptide(L)'
;MNSEATKIDALTPPEELADHSRVIAELFRAHNGALVSFLAARLQNAQDARDVAQEAYVRLLQLDSPGALSFLRGYLFKIAENLAIDRIRHRALRARVAYTEKLLFDELDEHSSAERNLIAQEELSRISARL
;
A
#
# COMPACT_ATOMS: atom_id res chain seq x y z
N MET A 1 50.66 -12.38 -29.03
CA MET A 1 50.35 -11.73 -30.32
C MET A 1 49.14 -12.45 -30.88
N ASN A 2 47.90 -11.95 -30.91
CA ASN A 2 47.24 -10.67 -30.60
C ASN A 2 45.93 -11.06 -29.85
N SER A 3 45.45 -10.45 -28.77
CA SER A 3 45.26 -9.04 -28.45
C SER A 3 44.46 -8.26 -29.50
N GLU A 4 43.15 -8.45 -29.50
CA GLU A 4 42.15 -7.46 -29.93
C GLU A 4 40.95 -7.65 -28.99
N ALA A 5 40.98 -7.00 -27.83
CA ALA A 5 40.39 -5.68 -27.63
C ALA A 5 38.86 -5.72 -27.81
N THR A 6 38.18 -5.94 -26.67
CA THR A 6 37.07 -5.11 -26.20
C THR A 6 36.17 -4.52 -27.30
N LYS A 7 35.10 -5.24 -27.62
CA LYS A 7 33.85 -4.56 -28.00
C LYS A 7 32.77 -4.98 -27.03
N ILE A 8 32.78 -4.30 -25.88
CA ILE A 8 31.63 -4.19 -25.00
C ILE A 8 30.67 -3.28 -25.79
N ASP A 9 29.94 -3.87 -26.73
CA ASP A 9 28.97 -3.13 -27.54
C ASP A 9 27.88 -2.61 -26.59
N ALA A 10 27.58 -1.34 -26.76
CA ALA A 10 26.88 -0.52 -25.80
C ALA A 10 25.50 -1.07 -25.45
N LEU A 11 25.12 -0.81 -24.20
CA LEU A 11 23.83 -0.95 -23.52
C LEU A 11 22.60 -0.65 -24.40
N THR A 12 22.32 -1.53 -25.36
CA THR A 12 21.07 -1.55 -26.12
C THR A 12 20.22 -2.65 -25.49
N PRO A 13 19.06 -2.33 -24.88
CA PRO A 13 18.14 -3.36 -24.44
C PRO A 13 17.90 -4.35 -25.58
N PRO A 14 17.81 -5.67 -25.31
CA PRO A 14 17.38 -6.64 -26.31
C PRO A 14 16.12 -6.09 -27.02
N GLU A 15 16.04 -6.16 -28.35
CA GLU A 15 14.95 -5.55 -29.13
C GLU A 15 13.56 -5.95 -28.60
N GLU A 16 13.44 -7.17 -28.07
CA GLU A 16 12.25 -7.71 -27.40
C GLU A 16 11.81 -6.88 -26.18
N LEU A 17 12.76 -6.40 -25.35
CA LEU A 17 12.45 -5.57 -24.18
C LEU A 17 12.00 -4.16 -24.58
N ALA A 18 12.55 -3.63 -25.67
CA ALA A 18 12.14 -2.35 -26.24
C ALA A 18 10.72 -2.44 -26.83
N ASP A 19 10.38 -3.56 -27.47
CA ASP A 19 9.03 -3.79 -28.00
C ASP A 19 8.00 -3.95 -26.88
N HIS A 20 8.32 -4.73 -25.84
CA HIS A 20 7.46 -4.89 -24.65
C HIS A 20 7.15 -3.55 -23.97
N SER A 21 8.17 -2.73 -23.76
CA SER A 21 8.02 -1.40 -23.17
C SER A 21 7.14 -0.49 -24.02
N ARG A 22 7.23 -0.60 -25.35
CA ARG A 22 6.38 0.15 -26.30
C ARG A 22 4.91 -0.27 -26.20
N VAL A 23 4.64 -1.58 -26.19
CA VAL A 23 3.28 -2.13 -26.02
C VAL A 23 2.65 -1.64 -24.71
N ILE A 24 3.41 -1.66 -23.61
CA ILE A 24 2.92 -1.17 -22.31
C ILE A 24 2.70 0.35 -22.32
N ALA A 25 3.54 1.12 -23.01
CA ALA A 25 3.33 2.56 -23.16
C ALA A 25 2.03 2.88 -23.92
N GLU A 26 1.69 2.10 -24.95
CA GLU A 26 0.40 2.22 -25.65
C GLU A 26 -0.78 1.86 -24.74
N LEU A 27 -0.66 0.76 -23.99
CA LEU A 27 -1.65 0.35 -23.01
C LEU A 27 -1.88 1.44 -21.94
N PHE A 28 -0.80 2.06 -21.46
CA PHE A 28 -0.86 3.16 -20.50
C PHE A 28 -1.63 4.35 -21.05
N ARG A 29 -1.28 4.82 -22.26
CA ARG A 29 -1.97 5.95 -22.91
C ARG A 29 -3.45 5.67 -23.12
N ALA A 30 -3.80 4.44 -23.47
CA ALA A 30 -5.18 4.05 -23.75
C ALA A 30 -6.04 3.81 -22.50
N HIS A 31 -5.45 3.32 -21.39
CA HIS A 31 -6.24 2.77 -20.28
C HIS A 31 -5.92 3.30 -18.88
N ASN A 32 -4.85 4.08 -18.69
CA ASN A 32 -4.48 4.57 -17.36
C ASN A 32 -5.59 5.41 -16.72
N GLY A 33 -6.26 6.29 -17.48
CA GLY A 33 -7.37 7.09 -16.94
C GLY A 33 -8.54 6.24 -16.43
N ALA A 34 -8.91 5.20 -17.18
CA ALA A 34 -9.96 4.27 -16.78
C ALA A 34 -9.55 3.43 -15.57
N LEU A 35 -8.30 2.96 -15.53
CA LEU A 35 -7.75 2.20 -14.41
C LEU A 35 -7.73 3.02 -13.13
N VAL A 36 -7.22 4.25 -13.17
CA VAL A 36 -7.17 5.14 -12.01
C VAL A 36 -8.58 5.48 -11.53
N SER A 37 -9.53 5.72 -12.44
CA SER A 37 -10.93 5.99 -12.06
C SER A 37 -11.58 4.78 -11.37
N PHE A 38 -11.36 3.59 -11.91
CA PHE A 38 -11.79 2.32 -11.31
C PHE A 38 -11.20 2.11 -9.90
N LEU A 39 -9.91 2.39 -9.74
CA LEU A 39 -9.21 2.26 -8.45
C LEU A 39 -9.66 3.33 -7.46
N ALA A 40 -9.86 4.57 -7.91
CA ALA A 40 -10.34 5.66 -7.06
C ALA A 40 -11.74 5.36 -6.49
N ALA A 41 -12.64 4.81 -7.31
CA ALA A 41 -13.95 4.36 -6.86
C ALA A 41 -13.87 3.23 -5.81
N ARG A 42 -12.92 2.29 -5.95
CA ARG A 42 -12.71 1.21 -4.98
C ARG A 42 -12.01 1.67 -3.69
N LEU A 43 -10.97 2.49 -3.80
CA LEU A 43 -10.10 2.87 -2.67
C LEU A 43 -10.57 4.12 -1.91
N GLN A 44 -11.47 4.89 -2.52
CA GLN A 44 -11.96 6.17 -2.01
C GLN A 44 -10.81 7.14 -1.66
N ASN A 45 -9.69 7.02 -2.38
CA ASN A 45 -8.49 7.84 -2.22
C ASN A 45 -7.76 7.91 -3.58
N ALA A 46 -7.67 9.12 -4.14
CA ALA A 46 -7.06 9.35 -5.45
C ALA A 46 -5.54 9.11 -5.46
N GLN A 47 -4.85 9.36 -4.34
CA GLN A 47 -3.41 9.09 -4.25
C GLN A 47 -3.15 7.59 -4.22
N ASP A 48 -3.86 6.85 -3.37
CA ASP A 48 -3.73 5.39 -3.31
C ASP A 48 -4.06 4.74 -4.67
N ALA A 49 -5.04 5.28 -5.40
CA ALA A 49 -5.38 4.80 -6.73
C ALA A 49 -4.23 4.97 -7.73
N ARG A 50 -3.53 6.12 -7.71
CA ARG A 50 -2.36 6.36 -8.58
C ARG A 50 -1.19 5.45 -8.22
N ASP A 51 -0.93 5.26 -6.93
CA ASP A 51 0.15 4.38 -6.47
C ASP A 51 -0.12 2.91 -6.86
N VAL A 52 -1.35 2.42 -6.67
CA VAL A 52 -1.75 1.06 -7.07
C VAL A 52 -1.66 0.88 -8.58
N ALA A 53 -2.09 1.88 -9.36
CA ALA A 53 -1.95 1.83 -10.82
C ALA A 53 -0.48 1.73 -11.23
N GLN A 54 0.38 2.57 -10.64
CA GLN A 54 1.82 2.54 -10.91
C GLN A 54 2.43 1.17 -10.58
N GLU A 55 2.13 0.63 -9.39
CA GLU A 55 2.62 -0.69 -8.98
C GLU A 55 2.14 -1.80 -9.93
N ALA A 56 0.89 -1.72 -10.40
CA ALA A 56 0.37 -2.66 -11.37
C ALA A 56 1.12 -2.61 -12.72
N TYR A 57 1.45 -1.42 -13.21
CA TYR A 57 2.28 -1.27 -14.42
C TYR A 57 3.72 -1.75 -14.22
N VAL A 58 4.33 -1.52 -13.05
CA VAL A 58 5.67 -2.05 -12.73
C VAL A 58 5.67 -3.58 -12.79
N ARG A 59 4.66 -4.22 -12.20
CA ARG A 59 4.50 -5.68 -12.26
C ARG A 59 4.24 -6.18 -13.68
N LEU A 60 3.53 -5.40 -14.50
CA LEU A 60 3.30 -5.73 -15.91
C LEU A 60 4.58 -5.63 -16.75
N LEU A 61 5.42 -4.62 -16.49
CA LEU A 61 6.72 -4.44 -17.16
C LEU A 61 7.69 -5.58 -16.87
N GLN A 62 7.59 -6.22 -15.70
CA GLN A 62 8.41 -7.35 -15.29
C GLN A 62 7.94 -8.70 -15.85
N LEU A 63 6.88 -8.71 -16.67
CA LEU A 63 6.40 -9.95 -17.28
C LEU A 63 7.30 -10.35 -18.45
N ASP A 64 7.95 -11.51 -18.34
CA ASP A 64 8.93 -12.00 -19.33
C ASP A 64 8.31 -12.35 -20.70
N SER A 65 7.04 -12.78 -20.72
CA SER A 65 6.35 -13.20 -21.94
C SER A 65 5.05 -12.42 -22.13
N PRO A 66 5.08 -11.22 -22.73
CA PRO A 66 3.88 -10.51 -23.10
C PRO A 66 3.09 -11.31 -24.14
N GLY A 67 1.93 -11.83 -23.72
CA GLY A 67 0.93 -12.35 -24.64
C GLY A 67 0.25 -11.24 -25.45
N ALA A 68 -0.89 -11.54 -26.06
CA ALA A 68 -1.66 -10.54 -26.80
C ALA A 68 -2.06 -9.31 -25.95
N LEU A 69 -2.22 -8.14 -26.58
CA LEU A 69 -2.59 -6.88 -25.90
C LEU A 69 -3.88 -7.01 -25.05
N SER A 70 -4.86 -7.78 -25.52
CA SER A 70 -6.10 -8.06 -24.80
C SER A 70 -5.85 -8.79 -23.48
N PHE A 71 -4.88 -9.71 -23.45
CA PHE A 71 -4.44 -10.40 -22.25
C PHE A 71 -3.75 -9.45 -21.28
N LEU A 72 -2.80 -8.62 -21.76
CA LEU A 72 -2.08 -7.64 -20.93
C LEU A 72 -3.04 -6.66 -20.25
N ARG A 73 -4.06 -6.18 -20.97
CA ARG A 73 -5.10 -5.32 -20.39
C ARG A 73 -5.85 -6.03 -19.26
N GLY A 74 -6.35 -7.23 -19.52
CA GLY A 74 -7.08 -8.00 -18.51
C GLY A 74 -6.21 -8.29 -17.28
N TYR A 75 -4.96 -8.66 -17.53
CA TYR A 75 -3.98 -8.96 -16.49
C TYR A 75 -3.64 -7.72 -15.65
N LEU A 76 -3.46 -6.56 -16.27
CA LEU A 76 -3.25 -5.28 -15.57
C LEU A 76 -4.39 -4.96 -14.60
N PHE A 77 -5.64 -5.05 -15.06
CA PHE A 77 -6.81 -4.83 -14.20
C PHE A 77 -6.90 -5.86 -13.08
N LYS A 78 -6.50 -7.11 -13.34
CA LYS A 78 -6.47 -8.16 -12.32
C LYS A 78 -5.41 -7.90 -11.24
N ILE A 79 -4.20 -7.49 -11.63
CA ILE A 79 -3.15 -7.08 -10.69
C ILE A 79 -3.64 -5.93 -9.84
N ALA A 80 -4.15 -4.88 -10.48
CA ALA A 80 -4.62 -3.68 -9.80
C ALA A 80 -5.78 -3.96 -8.83
N GLU A 81 -6.72 -4.83 -9.19
CA GLU A 81 -7.80 -5.26 -8.31
C GLU A 81 -7.27 -5.96 -7.06
N ASN A 82 -6.35 -6.91 -7.23
CA ASN A 82 -5.77 -7.64 -6.09
C ASN A 82 -5.03 -6.67 -5.14
N LEU A 83 -4.22 -5.77 -5.69
CA LEU A 83 -3.53 -4.73 -4.92
C LEU A 83 -4.50 -3.82 -4.16
N ALA A 84 -5.60 -3.42 -4.79
CA ALA A 84 -6.62 -2.60 -4.15
C ALA A 84 -7.29 -3.34 -2.99
N ILE A 85 -7.65 -4.61 -3.18
CA ILE A 85 -8.21 -5.46 -2.14
C ILE A 85 -7.25 -5.56 -0.95
N ASP A 86 -5.96 -5.78 -1.21
CA ASP A 86 -4.96 -5.89 -0.14
C ASP A 86 -4.77 -4.56 0.60
N ARG A 87 -4.77 -3.41 -0.10
CA ARG A 87 -4.75 -2.09 0.55
C ARG A 87 -5.98 -1.87 1.44
N ILE A 88 -7.17 -2.25 0.98
CA ILE A 88 -8.42 -2.12 1.75
C ILE A 88 -8.34 -2.99 3.02
N ARG A 89 -7.90 -4.25 2.89
CA ARG A 89 -7.73 -5.17 4.02
C ARG A 89 -6.73 -4.63 5.03
N HIS A 90 -5.56 -4.15 4.58
CA HIS A 90 -4.56 -3.55 5.47
C HIS A 90 -5.07 -2.29 6.17
N ARG A 91 -5.85 -1.44 5.50
CA ARG A 91 -6.47 -0.26 6.13
C ARG A 91 -7.48 -0.67 7.20
N ALA A 92 -8.34 -1.65 6.91
CA ALA A 92 -9.32 -2.16 7.87
C ALA A 92 -8.64 -2.79 9.11
N LEU A 93 -7.57 -3.55 8.90
CA LEU A 93 -6.78 -4.12 10.00
C LEU A 93 -6.14 -3.01 10.86
N ARG A 94 -5.50 -2.02 10.24
CA ARG A 94 -4.90 -0.88 10.96
C ARG A 94 -5.93 -0.10 11.77
N ALA A 95 -7.11 0.16 11.21
CA ALA A 95 -8.19 0.83 11.91
C ALA A 95 -8.68 0.01 13.12
N ARG A 96 -8.81 -1.32 12.97
CA ARG A 96 -9.20 -2.20 14.07
C ARG A 96 -8.16 -2.22 15.19
N VAL A 97 -6.88 -2.33 14.84
CA VAL A 97 -5.79 -2.31 15.83
C VAL A 97 -5.77 -0.98 16.58
N ALA A 98 -5.84 0.15 15.87
CA ALA A 98 -5.86 1.46 16.48
C ALA A 98 -7.08 1.66 17.41
N TYR A 99 -8.24 1.11 17.04
CA TYR A 99 -9.43 1.14 17.89
C TYR A 99 -9.24 0.31 19.17
N THR A 100 -8.71 -0.91 19.06
CA THR A 100 -8.41 -1.76 20.23
C THR A 100 -7.37 -1.13 21.13
N GLU A 101 -6.32 -0.55 20.56
CA GLU A 101 -5.29 0.17 21.30
C GLU A 101 -5.89 1.35 22.06
N LYS A 102 -6.75 2.16 21.41
CA LYS A 102 -7.45 3.25 22.07
C LYS A 102 -8.30 2.77 23.25
N LEU A 103 -9.09 1.70 23.09
CA LEU A 103 -9.90 1.14 24.17
C LEU A 103 -9.04 0.71 25.38
N LEU A 104 -7.89 0.09 25.10
CA LEU A 104 -6.95 -0.33 26.15
C LEU A 104 -6.39 0.89 26.90
N PHE A 105 -6.01 1.95 26.19
CA PHE A 105 -5.53 3.18 26.83
C PHE A 105 -6.63 3.87 27.65
N ASP A 106 -7.85 3.96 27.13
CA ASP A 106 -8.98 4.57 27.85
C ASP A 106 -9.28 3.78 29.15
N GLU A 107 -9.25 2.44 29.11
CA GLU A 107 -9.45 1.58 30.30
C GLU A 107 -8.33 1.76 31.33
N LEU A 108 -7.06 1.82 30.91
CA LEU A 108 -5.93 2.07 31.79
C LEU A 108 -6.00 3.45 32.47
N ASP A 109 -6.41 4.48 31.73
CA ASP A 109 -6.59 5.83 32.26
C ASP A 109 -7.73 5.88 33.30
N GLU A 110 -8.84 5.20 33.04
CA GLU A 110 -9.96 5.08 33.98
C GLU A 110 -9.52 4.40 35.28
N HIS A 111 -8.83 3.26 35.20
CA HIS A 111 -8.27 2.58 36.37
C HIS A 111 -7.33 3.46 37.18
N SER A 112 -6.38 4.14 36.52
CA SER A 112 -5.46 5.05 37.18
C SER A 112 -6.18 6.22 37.87
N SER A 113 -7.27 6.71 37.27
CA SER A 113 -8.10 7.75 37.87
C SER A 113 -8.85 7.25 39.12
N ALA A 114 -9.40 6.04 39.07
CA ALA A 114 -10.12 5.43 40.19
C ALA A 114 -9.20 5.17 41.39
N GLU A 115 -8.00 4.63 41.16
CA GLU A 115 -7.00 4.41 42.21
C GLU A 115 -6.57 5.73 42.87
N ARG A 116 -6.28 6.77 42.08
CA ARG A 116 -5.94 8.10 42.61
C ARG A 116 -7.05 8.69 43.46
N ASN A 117 -8.30 8.53 43.05
CA ASN A 117 -9.46 8.99 43.80
C ASN A 117 -9.62 8.24 45.13
N LEU A 118 -9.43 6.92 45.13
CA LEU A 118 -9.46 6.10 46.35
C LEU A 118 -8.37 6.52 47.34
N ILE A 119 -7.13 6.69 46.86
CA ILE A 119 -6.02 7.16 47.70
C ILE A 119 -6.35 8.53 48.30
N ALA A 120 -6.85 9.46 47.49
CA ALA A 120 -7.24 10.78 47.96
C ALA A 120 -8.34 10.72 49.04
N GLN A 121 -9.34 9.83 48.88
CA GLN A 121 -10.41 9.63 49.87
C GLN A 121 -9.91 9.00 51.17
N GLU A 122 -8.99 8.03 51.10
CA GLU A 122 -8.36 7.45 52.29
C GLU A 122 -7.54 8.48 53.07
N GLU A 123 -6.72 9.29 52.38
CA GLU A 123 -5.91 10.32 53.02
C GLU A 123 -6.79 11.35 53.75
N LEU A 124 -7.89 11.79 53.13
CA LEU A 124 -8.86 12.68 53.76
C LEU A 124 -9.47 12.06 55.02
N SER A 125 -9.85 10.78 54.95
CA SER A 125 -10.45 10.06 56.08
C SER A 125 -9.48 9.90 57.25
N ARG A 126 -8.20 9.66 56.96
CA ARG A 126 -7.14 9.55 57.98
C ARG A 126 -6.88 10.88 58.68
N ILE A 127 -6.89 11.99 57.94
CA ILE A 127 -6.73 13.33 58.50
C ILE A 127 -7.94 13.69 59.37
N SER A 128 -9.16 13.44 58.89
CA SER A 128 -10.38 13.77 59.63
C SER A 128 -10.57 12.95 60.90
N ALA A 129 -10.05 11.72 60.96
CA ALA A 129 -10.13 10.84 62.13
C ALA A 129 -9.11 11.16 63.23
N ARG A 130 -8.15 12.06 62.97
CA ARG A 130 -7.07 12.42 63.91
C ARG A 130 -7.28 13.79 64.58
N LEU A 131 -8.31 14.52 64.15
CA LEU A 131 -8.83 15.75 64.77
C LEU A 131 -9.95 15.40 65.76
#